data_AF-A0A2E7EMN1-F1
#
_entry.id   AF-A0A2E7EMN1-F1
#
_cell.length_a   1.000
_cell.length_b   1.000
_cell.length_c   1.000
_cell.angle_alpha   90.00
_cell.angle_beta   90.00
_cell.angle_gamma   90.00
#
_symmetry.space_group_name_H-M   'P 1'
#
loop_
_entity.id
_entity.type
_entity.pdbx_description
1 polymer ?
#
loop_
_entity_poly.entity_id
_entity_poly.type
_entity_poly.pdbx_seq_one_letter_code
_entity_poly.pdbx_strand_id
1 'polypeptide(L)'
;MNRDAPRESCIATLEQILKMQTLLASSHLIRNEYPVVCFTSLGLFQALASRVYRAHLRRWDFEPYGICIARCYLEQRGARPVVYGDDQTWQHLSDRERPFFQAKGSTTDVDWRGESEWRCVGDLDMRQLSPRQAFVFVPSADAKQSLALISRWPIIEVEPANLTDHKT
;
A
#
# COMPACT_ATOMS: atom_id res chain seq x y z
N MET A 1 22.39 -11.06 -16.18
CA MET A 1 21.04 -10.56 -16.52
C MET A 1 20.39 -10.12 -15.21
N ASN A 2 20.18 -8.81 -15.05
CA ASN A 2 19.94 -8.09 -13.80
C ASN A 2 18.70 -8.61 -13.04
N ARG A 3 18.87 -9.19 -11.85
CA ARG A 3 17.75 -9.63 -10.98
C ARG A 3 17.26 -8.50 -10.05
N ASP A 4 17.93 -7.36 -10.05
CA ASP A 4 17.83 -6.37 -8.97
C ASP A 4 17.03 -5.09 -9.31
N ALA A 5 16.74 -4.81 -10.59
CA ALA A 5 16.12 -3.54 -11.00
C ALA A 5 14.77 -3.19 -10.32
N PRO A 6 13.82 -4.14 -10.10
CA PRO A 6 12.59 -3.84 -9.36
C PRO A 6 12.86 -3.48 -7.90
N ARG A 7 13.77 -4.21 -7.24
CA ARG A 7 14.12 -3.99 -5.82
C ARG A 7 14.80 -2.65 -5.61
N GLU A 8 15.73 -2.29 -6.49
CA GLU A 8 16.40 -0.98 -6.50
C GLU A 8 15.39 0.17 -6.65
N SER A 9 14.37 0.00 -7.51
CA SER A 9 13.31 1.02 -7.62
C SER A 9 12.42 1.11 -6.37
N CYS A 10 12.14 -0.01 -5.70
CA CYS A 10 11.30 -0.04 -4.50
C CYS A 10 11.99 0.64 -3.31
N ILE A 11 13.26 0.31 -3.07
CA ILE A 11 14.03 0.96 -1.99
C ILE A 11 14.22 2.45 -2.26
N ALA A 12 14.51 2.85 -3.51
CA ALA A 12 14.63 4.26 -3.87
C ALA A 12 13.30 5.01 -3.66
N THR A 13 12.17 4.39 -4.00
CA THR A 13 10.83 4.98 -3.76
C THR A 13 10.57 5.16 -2.27
N LEU A 14 10.85 4.13 -1.46
CA LEU A 14 10.71 4.21 -0.01
C LEU A 14 11.64 5.28 0.58
N GLU A 15 12.89 5.36 0.11
CA GLU A 15 13.84 6.40 0.49
C GLU A 15 13.30 7.81 0.25
N GLN A 16 12.70 8.05 -0.94
CA GLN A 16 12.08 9.33 -1.25
C GLN A 16 10.90 9.64 -0.33
N ILE A 17 10.03 8.66 -0.07
CA ILE A 17 8.91 8.82 0.87
C ILE A 17 9.40 9.19 2.26
N LEU A 18 10.45 8.53 2.77
CA LEU A 18 11.03 8.81 4.08
C LEU A 18 11.65 10.22 4.15
N LYS A 19 12.31 10.67 3.08
CA LYS A 19 12.90 12.02 2.98
C LYS A 19 11.85 13.11 2.87
N MET A 20 10.87 12.94 1.99
CA MET A 20 9.79 13.91 1.75
C MET A 20 8.76 13.93 2.87
N GLN A 21 8.68 12.85 3.67
CA GLN A 21 7.67 12.63 4.69
C GLN A 21 6.25 12.80 4.17
N THR A 22 6.01 12.45 2.92
CA THR A 22 4.73 12.63 2.24
C THR A 22 4.46 11.42 1.37
N LEU A 23 3.26 10.84 1.48
CA LEU A 23 2.76 9.91 0.47
C LEU A 23 1.99 10.70 -0.59
N LEU A 24 2.46 10.65 -1.83
CA LEU A 24 1.83 11.35 -2.94
C LEU A 24 0.61 10.58 -3.42
N ALA A 25 -0.50 11.29 -3.57
CA ALA A 25 -1.72 10.74 -4.11
C ALA A 25 -1.62 10.48 -5.62
N SER A 26 -2.35 9.47 -6.08
CA SER A 26 -2.48 9.14 -7.50
C SER A 26 -3.93 8.86 -7.85
N SER A 27 -4.27 9.14 -9.10
CA SER A 27 -5.60 8.96 -9.68
C SER A 27 -5.68 7.83 -10.69
N HIS A 28 -4.54 7.24 -11.07
CA HIS A 28 -4.41 6.39 -12.26
C HIS A 28 -5.32 5.14 -12.26
N LEU A 29 -5.62 4.58 -11.10
CA LEU A 29 -6.47 3.39 -10.95
C LEU A 29 -7.83 3.68 -10.31
N ILE A 30 -8.20 4.97 -10.23
CA ILE A 30 -9.34 5.44 -9.47
C ILE A 30 -10.40 5.96 -10.44
N ARG A 31 -11.63 5.47 -10.31
CA ARG A 31 -12.77 5.94 -11.11
C ARG A 31 -12.94 7.46 -10.91
N ASN A 32 -13.13 8.19 -12.01
CA ASN A 32 -13.17 9.66 -12.05
C ASN A 32 -11.87 10.35 -11.58
N GLU A 33 -10.76 9.64 -11.57
CA GLU A 33 -9.42 10.21 -11.38
C GLU A 33 -9.25 11.03 -10.09
N TYR A 34 -9.95 10.66 -9.01
CA TYR A 34 -9.74 11.29 -7.72
C TYR A 34 -8.33 10.99 -7.21
N PRO A 35 -7.50 12.00 -6.87
CA PRO A 35 -6.19 11.76 -6.30
C PRO A 35 -6.34 11.24 -4.86
N VAL A 36 -5.92 10.00 -4.63
CA VAL A 36 -5.95 9.35 -3.31
C VAL A 36 -4.65 8.64 -3.00
N VAL A 37 -4.36 8.49 -1.70
CA VAL A 37 -3.41 7.50 -1.20
C VAL A 37 -4.21 6.28 -0.74
N CYS A 38 -3.88 5.11 -1.27
CA CYS A 38 -4.51 3.84 -0.91
C CYS A 38 -3.71 3.11 0.17
N PHE A 39 -4.43 2.45 1.08
CA PHE A 39 -3.89 1.62 2.14
C PHE A 39 -4.64 0.30 2.19
N THR A 40 -3.99 -0.74 2.69
CA THR A 40 -4.66 -1.96 3.14
C THR A 40 -4.84 -1.91 4.65
N SER A 41 -5.99 -2.35 5.17
CA SER A 41 -6.15 -2.54 6.62
C SER A 41 -5.76 -3.94 7.10
N LEU A 42 -5.23 -4.79 6.22
CA LEU A 42 -4.70 -6.09 6.59
C LEU A 42 -3.51 -5.95 7.54
N GLY A 43 -3.36 -6.92 8.44
CA GLY A 43 -2.13 -7.02 9.24
C GLY A 43 -0.92 -7.27 8.34
N LEU A 44 0.26 -6.76 8.72
CA LEU A 44 1.47 -6.82 7.88
C LEU A 44 1.77 -8.23 7.36
N PHE A 45 1.78 -9.24 8.23
CA PHE A 45 2.06 -10.62 7.81
C PHE A 45 0.96 -11.21 6.93
N GLN A 46 -0.29 -10.81 7.14
CA GLN A 46 -1.41 -11.21 6.28
C GLN A 46 -1.27 -10.60 4.89
N ALA A 47 -0.92 -9.31 4.80
CA ALA A 47 -0.65 -8.65 3.53
C ALA A 47 0.52 -9.33 2.81
N LEU A 48 1.66 -9.54 3.49
CA LEU A 48 2.82 -10.20 2.89
C LEU A 48 2.50 -11.61 2.37
N ALA A 49 1.63 -12.35 3.07
CA ALA A 49 1.17 -13.67 2.65
C ALA A 49 0.15 -13.64 1.50
N SER A 50 -0.58 -12.54 1.31
CA SER A 50 -1.59 -12.40 0.25
C SER A 50 -1.03 -11.94 -1.09
N ARG A 51 0.30 -11.76 -1.19
CA ARG A 51 0.96 -11.39 -2.44
C ARG A 51 0.71 -12.42 -3.54
N VAL A 52 0.47 -11.93 -4.75
CA VAL A 52 0.25 -12.77 -5.92
C VAL A 52 1.31 -12.50 -6.97
N TYR A 53 2.00 -13.56 -7.41
CA TYR A 53 2.90 -13.46 -8.56
C TYR A 53 2.10 -13.34 -9.85
N ARG A 54 2.20 -12.19 -10.52
CA ARG A 54 1.51 -11.91 -11.78
C ARG A 54 2.37 -12.40 -12.94
N ALA A 55 2.20 -13.67 -13.33
CA ALA A 55 3.04 -14.33 -14.34
C ALA A 55 3.14 -13.57 -15.67
N HIS A 56 2.04 -12.98 -16.14
CA HIS A 56 2.01 -12.18 -17.37
C HIS A 56 2.81 -10.86 -17.28
N LEU A 57 3.01 -10.32 -16.07
CA LEU A 57 3.86 -9.15 -15.80
C LEU A 57 5.26 -9.54 -15.31
N ARG A 58 5.51 -10.84 -15.07
CA ARG A 58 6.74 -11.40 -14.50
C ARG A 58 7.21 -10.68 -13.23
N ARG A 59 6.26 -10.29 -12.38
CA ARG A 59 6.52 -9.60 -11.11
C ARG A 59 5.46 -9.96 -10.07
N TRP A 60 5.81 -9.76 -8.80
CA TRP A 60 4.81 -9.72 -7.74
C TRP A 60 3.95 -8.47 -7.87
N ASP A 61 2.70 -8.55 -7.39
CA ASP A 61 1.79 -7.41 -7.32
C ASP A 61 2.31 -6.29 -6.42
N PHE A 62 3.02 -6.63 -5.35
CA PHE A 62 3.86 -5.70 -4.60
C PHE A 62 5.11 -6.37 -4.03
N GLU A 63 6.11 -5.54 -3.72
CA GLU A 63 7.35 -5.94 -3.06
C GLU A 63 7.25 -5.69 -1.54
N PRO A 64 7.98 -6.45 -0.71
CA PRO A 64 7.89 -6.41 0.76
C PRO A 64 8.61 -5.18 1.38
N TYR A 65 8.33 -4.00 0.84
CA TYR A 65 8.76 -2.70 1.32
C TYR A 65 7.52 -1.86 1.63
N GLY A 66 7.53 -1.14 2.76
CA GLY A 66 6.43 -0.22 3.04
C GLY A 66 6.47 0.40 4.43
N ILE A 67 5.41 1.14 4.74
CA ILE A 67 5.23 1.85 6.01
C ILE A 67 3.88 1.41 6.59
N CYS A 68 3.91 0.84 7.79
CA CYS A 68 2.70 0.62 8.56
C CYS A 68 2.40 1.87 9.38
N ILE A 69 1.20 2.42 9.24
CA ILE A 69 0.75 3.65 9.92
C ILE A 69 -0.43 3.31 10.83
N ALA A 70 -0.43 3.88 12.03
CA ALA A 70 -1.50 3.72 13.00
C ALA A 70 -2.82 4.23 12.40
N ARG A 71 -3.85 3.38 12.43
CA ARG A 71 -5.18 3.69 11.87
C ARG A 71 -5.75 5.00 12.41
N CYS A 72 -5.62 5.26 13.71
CA CYS A 72 -6.13 6.48 14.33
C CYS A 72 -5.51 7.77 13.73
N TYR A 73 -4.25 7.73 13.28
CA TYR A 73 -3.61 8.86 12.61
C TYR A 73 -4.20 9.12 11.23
N LEU A 74 -4.52 8.04 10.50
CA LEU A 74 -5.12 8.09 9.17
C LEU A 74 -6.58 8.60 9.24
N GLU A 75 -7.37 8.09 10.19
CA GLU A 75 -8.76 8.52 10.42
C GLU A 75 -8.85 10.02 10.72
N GLN A 76 -7.94 10.56 11.55
CA GLN A 76 -7.85 12.00 11.84
C GLN A 76 -7.58 12.86 10.60
N ARG A 77 -7.09 12.27 9.51
CA ARG A 77 -6.82 12.92 8.22
C ARG A 77 -7.88 12.61 7.16
N GLY A 78 -9.01 12.04 7.58
CA GLY A 78 -10.13 11.73 6.69
C GLY A 78 -9.94 10.44 5.91
N ALA A 79 -8.97 9.60 6.26
CA ALA A 79 -8.88 8.28 5.68
C ALA A 79 -10.04 7.40 6.17
N ARG A 80 -10.63 6.63 5.27
CA ARG A 80 -11.75 5.74 5.58
C ARG A 80 -11.76 4.51 4.66
N PRO A 81 -12.44 3.42 5.06
CA PRO A 81 -12.58 2.24 4.21
C PRO A 81 -13.30 2.59 2.91
N VAL A 82 -12.95 1.86 1.85
CA VAL A 82 -13.68 1.97 0.58
C VAL A 82 -15.06 1.30 0.67
N VAL A 83 -16.00 1.81 -0.12
CA VAL A 83 -17.31 1.24 -0.36
C VAL A 83 -17.25 0.41 -1.63
N TYR A 84 -17.34 -0.91 -1.46
CA TYR A 84 -17.40 -1.82 -2.59
C TYR A 84 -18.81 -1.85 -3.18
N GLY A 85 -18.95 -1.64 -4.49
CA GLY A 85 -20.25 -1.65 -5.15
C GLY A 85 -20.20 -1.82 -6.66
N ASP A 86 -21.37 -1.75 -7.27
CA ASP A 86 -21.60 -1.76 -8.72
C ASP A 86 -21.93 -0.34 -9.23
N ASP A 87 -22.33 -0.24 -10.50
CA ASP A 87 -22.72 1.04 -11.09
C ASP A 87 -23.95 1.67 -10.42
N GLN A 88 -24.88 0.86 -9.92
CA GLN A 88 -26.02 1.37 -9.16
C GLN A 88 -25.53 2.02 -7.86
N THR A 89 -24.65 1.34 -7.12
CA THR A 89 -24.02 1.89 -5.91
C THR A 89 -23.34 3.22 -6.23
N TRP A 90 -22.55 3.27 -7.31
CA TRP A 90 -21.85 4.47 -7.74
C TRP A 90 -22.78 5.67 -8.01
N GLN A 91 -23.91 5.44 -8.69
CA GLN A 91 -24.86 6.50 -9.02
C GLN A 91 -25.49 7.15 -7.78
N HIS A 92 -25.59 6.42 -6.68
CA HIS A 92 -26.13 6.91 -5.41
C HIS A 92 -25.09 7.59 -4.51
N LEU A 93 -23.78 7.51 -4.83
CA LEU A 93 -22.73 8.17 -4.04
C LEU A 93 -22.68 9.68 -4.33
N SER A 94 -22.59 10.46 -3.26
CA SER A 94 -22.27 11.89 -3.35
C SER A 94 -20.83 12.10 -3.82
N ASP A 95 -20.51 13.29 -4.33
CA ASP A 95 -19.14 13.62 -4.77
C ASP A 95 -18.09 13.45 -3.67
N ARG A 96 -18.49 13.61 -2.40
CA ARG A 96 -17.60 13.40 -1.27
C ARG A 96 -17.29 11.91 -1.05
N GLU A 97 -18.19 11.01 -1.42
CA GLU A 97 -18.07 9.57 -1.21
C GLU A 97 -17.42 8.84 -2.38
N ARG A 98 -17.56 9.37 -3.60
CA ARG A 98 -16.98 8.81 -4.83
C ARG A 98 -15.49 8.46 -4.77
N PRO A 99 -14.60 9.26 -4.13
CA PRO A 99 -13.18 8.87 -4.01
C PRO A 99 -12.96 7.54 -3.29
N PHE A 100 -13.95 7.10 -2.50
CA PHE A 100 -13.90 5.90 -1.68
C PHE A 100 -14.69 4.76 -2.31
N PHE A 101 -15.14 4.88 -3.55
CA PHE A 101 -15.78 3.78 -4.26
C PHE A 101 -14.74 2.82 -4.83
N GLN A 102 -14.98 1.52 -4.68
CA GLN A 102 -14.24 0.47 -5.36
C GLN A 102 -15.23 -0.46 -6.07
N ALA A 103 -15.04 -0.70 -7.37
CA ALA A 103 -15.93 -1.60 -8.09
C ALA A 103 -15.77 -3.03 -7.57
N LYS A 104 -16.88 -3.72 -7.29
CA LYS A 104 -16.91 -5.17 -7.12
C LYS A 104 -16.65 -5.77 -8.49
N GLY A 105 -15.42 -6.26 -8.73
CA GLY A 105 -14.92 -6.96 -9.91
C GLY A 105 -15.71 -6.75 -11.22
N SER A 106 -15.14 -6.03 -12.19
CA SER A 106 -15.67 -6.07 -13.57
C SER A 106 -15.06 -7.25 -14.33
N THR A 107 -15.89 -8.11 -14.92
CA THR A 107 -15.69 -9.03 -16.08
C THR A 107 -14.46 -9.95 -16.14
N THR A 108 -13.46 -9.77 -15.29
CA THR A 108 -12.19 -10.52 -15.21
C THR A 108 -11.83 -10.73 -13.73
N ASP A 109 -12.66 -11.51 -13.02
CA ASP A 109 -12.43 -12.31 -11.79
C ASP A 109 -11.50 -11.84 -10.64
N VAL A 110 -11.02 -10.60 -10.60
CA VAL A 110 -10.19 -10.12 -9.47
C VAL A 110 -11.07 -9.45 -8.42
N ASP A 111 -11.26 -10.16 -7.31
CA ASP A 111 -11.94 -9.65 -6.12
C ASP A 111 -10.97 -8.90 -5.21
N TRP A 112 -10.99 -7.56 -5.31
CA TRP A 112 -10.15 -6.67 -4.50
C TRP A 112 -10.64 -6.50 -3.04
N ARG A 113 -11.75 -7.14 -2.65
CA ARG A 113 -12.23 -7.09 -1.26
C ARG A 113 -11.26 -7.71 -0.26
N GLY A 114 -10.40 -8.63 -0.74
CA GLY A 114 -9.36 -9.25 0.08
C GLY A 114 -8.39 -8.23 0.68
N GLU A 115 -8.15 -7.08 0.03
CA GLU A 115 -7.20 -6.08 0.51
C GLU A 115 -7.77 -5.21 1.64
N SER A 116 -9.08 -5.22 1.88
CA SER A 116 -9.74 -4.32 2.84
C SER A 116 -9.24 -2.88 2.69
N GLU A 117 -9.44 -2.32 1.50
CA GLU A 117 -8.83 -1.06 1.08
C GLU A 117 -9.37 0.14 1.87
N TRP A 118 -8.47 1.05 2.20
CA TRP A 118 -8.74 2.37 2.76
C TRP A 118 -8.14 3.43 1.86
N ARG A 119 -8.75 4.60 1.81
CA ARG A 119 -8.23 5.74 1.03
C ARG A 119 -8.12 6.98 1.89
N CYS A 120 -7.15 7.82 1.56
CA CYS A 120 -7.06 9.22 2.00
C CYS A 120 -7.10 10.09 0.75
N VAL A 121 -7.91 11.15 0.73
CA VAL A 121 -7.98 12.06 -0.42
C VAL A 121 -6.82 13.05 -0.37
N GLY A 122 -6.13 13.20 -1.51
CA GLY A 122 -4.93 14.02 -1.61
C GLY A 122 -3.71 13.40 -0.93
N ASP A 123 -2.60 14.12 -1.00
CA ASP A 123 -1.33 13.70 -0.42
C ASP A 123 -1.45 13.54 1.11
N LEU A 124 -0.78 12.52 1.66
CA LEU A 124 -0.71 12.33 3.10
C LEU A 124 0.60 12.90 3.65
N ASP A 125 0.50 14.01 4.38
CA ASP A 125 1.59 14.55 5.18
C ASP A 125 1.86 13.69 6.43
N MET A 126 3.10 13.22 6.56
CA MET A 126 3.59 12.39 7.66
C MET A 126 4.55 13.15 8.60
N ARG A 127 4.75 14.46 8.44
CA ARG A 127 5.66 15.26 9.28
C ARG A 127 5.24 15.26 10.76
N GLN A 128 3.93 15.18 11.02
CA GLN A 128 3.32 15.10 12.35
C GLN A 128 3.14 13.67 12.87
N LEU A 129 3.49 12.65 12.08
CA LEU A 129 3.37 11.24 12.48
C LEU A 129 4.47 10.90 13.48
N SER A 130 4.08 10.58 14.72
CA SER A 130 5.06 10.32 15.77
C SER A 130 5.83 9.00 15.54
N PRO A 131 7.05 8.85 16.11
CA PRO A 131 7.82 7.62 16.01
C PRO A 131 7.11 6.35 16.52
N ARG A 132 6.05 6.49 17.32
CA ARG A 132 5.27 5.36 17.87
C ARG A 132 4.03 5.01 17.04
N GLN A 133 3.68 5.84 16.08
CA GLN A 133 2.49 5.66 15.24
C GLN A 133 2.82 5.05 13.88
N ALA A 134 4.08 4.77 13.58
CA ALA A 134 4.44 4.05 12.38
C ALA A 134 5.74 3.27 12.54
N PHE A 135 5.93 2.32 11.66
CA PHE A 135 7.19 1.63 11.44
C PHE A 135 7.35 1.31 9.95
N VAL A 136 8.60 1.22 9.51
CA VAL A 136 8.97 0.83 8.16
C VAL A 136 9.26 -0.66 8.16
N PHE A 137 8.87 -1.39 7.11
CA PHE A 137 9.26 -2.78 6.92
C PHE A 137 10.02 -2.95 5.60
N VAL A 138 11.04 -3.81 5.63
CA VAL A 138 11.94 -4.09 4.50
C VAL A 138 12.35 -5.57 4.49
N PRO A 139 12.75 -6.15 3.33
CA PRO A 139 13.01 -7.59 3.23
C PRO A 139 14.40 -8.05 3.63
N SER A 140 15.31 -7.15 3.97
CA SER A 140 16.69 -7.51 4.29
C SER A 140 17.36 -6.54 5.25
N ALA A 141 18.35 -7.06 5.98
CA ALA A 141 19.25 -6.27 6.82
C ALA A 141 19.94 -5.13 6.05
N ASP A 142 20.38 -5.36 4.81
CA ASP A 142 21.02 -4.33 3.98
C ASP A 142 20.09 -3.15 3.69
N ALA A 143 18.82 -3.45 3.34
CA ALA A 143 17.81 -2.43 3.11
C ALA A 143 17.45 -1.68 4.40
N LYS A 144 17.47 -2.38 5.54
CA LYS A 144 17.27 -1.75 6.84
C LYS A 144 18.43 -0.79 7.16
N GLN A 145 19.66 -1.21 6.91
CA GLN A 145 20.86 -0.41 7.20
C GLN A 145 20.91 0.85 6.33
N SER A 146 20.59 0.75 5.04
CA SER A 146 20.62 1.89 4.12
C SER A 146 19.59 2.97 4.46
N LEU A 147 18.43 2.58 5.02
CA LEU A 147 17.37 3.50 5.41
C LEU A 147 17.46 3.98 6.86
N ALA A 148 18.31 3.37 7.70
CA ALA A 148 18.39 3.63 9.14
C ALA A 148 18.73 5.09 9.47
N LEU A 149 19.57 5.74 8.66
CA LEU A 149 20.02 7.12 8.90
C LEU A 149 18.97 8.17 8.52
N ILE A 150 17.96 7.80 7.73
CA ILE A 150 16.94 8.74 7.22
C ILE A 150 15.55 8.49 7.81
N SER A 151 15.28 7.27 8.28
CA SER A 151 13.97 6.95 8.85
C SER A 151 13.79 7.58 10.22
N ARG A 152 12.67 8.28 10.41
CA ARG A 152 12.22 8.76 11.73
C ARG A 152 11.43 7.71 12.50
N TRP A 153 11.08 6.60 11.84
CA TRP A 153 10.32 5.49 12.42
C TRP A 153 11.20 4.26 12.58
N PRO A 154 10.91 3.38 13.55
CA PRO A 154 11.54 2.09 13.66
C PRO A 154 11.48 1.33 12.33
N ILE A 155 12.56 0.66 11.96
CA ILE A 155 12.62 -0.20 10.78
C ILE A 155 12.68 -1.65 11.24
N ILE A 156 11.71 -2.45 10.82
CA ILE A 156 11.71 -3.89 11.03
C ILE A 156 12.10 -4.59 9.75
N GLU A 157 12.86 -5.67 9.92
CA GLU A 157 13.12 -6.60 8.84
C GLU A 157 11.98 -7.61 8.82
N VAL A 158 11.44 -7.87 7.64
CA VAL A 158 10.42 -8.89 7.41
C VAL A 158 10.96 -9.90 6.44
N GLU A 159 11.03 -11.15 6.86
CA GLU A 159 11.23 -12.22 5.90
C GLU A 159 9.92 -12.35 5.09
N PRO A 160 9.95 -12.26 3.75
CA PRO A 160 8.82 -12.75 2.98
C PRO A 160 8.72 -14.25 3.31
N ALA A 161 7.68 -14.62 4.05
CA ALA A 161 7.51 -15.94 4.62
C ALA A 161 7.88 -17.03 3.61
N ASN A 162 8.66 -18.01 4.08
CA ASN A 162 9.10 -19.18 3.33
C ASN A 162 8.03 -19.64 2.33
N LEU A 163 8.40 -19.56 1.05
CA LEU A 163 7.77 -20.28 -0.05
C LEU A 163 7.93 -21.77 0.23
N THR A 164 7.10 -22.37 1.09
CA THR A 164 6.85 -23.80 0.96
C THR A 164 6.11 -23.99 -0.34
N ASP A 165 6.86 -24.48 -1.34
CA ASP A 165 6.33 -25.17 -2.51
C ASP A 165 5.25 -26.16 -2.05
N HIS A 166 3.99 -25.74 -2.08
CA HIS A 166 2.90 -26.70 -2.23
C HIS A 166 2.85 -27.08 -3.71
N LYS A 167 3.85 -27.87 -4.11
CA LYS A 167 3.62 -28.91 -5.11
C LYS A 167 2.63 -29.89 -4.49
N THR A 168 1.41 -29.87 -5.00
CA THR A 168 0.52 -31.03 -5.04
C THR A 168 -0.09 -31.07 -6.43
#